data_AF-A0A182X8Y1-F1
#
_entry.id   AF-A0A182X8Y1-F1
#
_cell.length_a   1.000
_cell.length_b   1.000
_cell.length_c   1.000
_cell.angle_alpha   90.00
_cell.angle_beta   90.00
_cell.angle_gamma   90.00
#
_symmetry.space_group_name_H-M   'P 1'
#
loop_
_entity.id
_entity.type
_entity.pdbx_description
1 polymer ?
#
loop_
_entity_poly.entity_id
_entity_poly.type
_entity_poly.pdbx_seq_one_letter_code
_entity_poly.pdbx_strand_id
1 'polypeptide(L)'
;MASSMWKYAMLVVAFGVFLYNSHETYGQIFGYQPNVDYPAYDKIPSGLTFRCADRQPGYYADIETRCQVWHWCLPTGYMFSFLCPNGTVFNQAYRVCDWWTNVNCPESEAMYSINDDLYRDVEGNLIVG
;
A
#
# COMPACT_ATOMS: atom_id res chain seq x y z
N MET A 1 20.16 11.37 52.21
CA MET A 1 20.39 11.67 50.77
C MET A 1 20.25 10.42 49.89
N ALA A 2 20.77 9.25 50.30
CA ALA A 2 20.69 7.99 49.55
C ALA A 2 19.27 7.43 49.31
N SER A 3 18.31 7.62 50.23
CA SER A 3 16.94 7.13 50.09
C SER A 3 16.13 7.82 48.98
N SER A 4 16.50 9.05 48.64
CA SER A 4 15.90 9.81 47.53
C SER A 4 16.40 9.30 46.19
N MET A 5 17.70 8.97 46.11
CA MET A 5 18.35 8.48 44.89
C MET A 5 17.76 7.14 44.41
N TRP A 6 17.40 6.24 45.33
CA TRP A 6 16.72 4.99 44.97
C TRP A 6 15.35 5.24 44.34
N LYS A 7 14.59 6.23 44.81
CA LYS A 7 13.29 6.59 44.23
C LYS A 7 13.45 7.11 42.80
N TYR A 8 14.44 7.96 42.56
CA TYR A 8 14.75 8.45 41.22
C TYR A 8 15.22 7.33 40.28
N ALA A 9 16.05 6.41 40.76
CA ALA A 9 16.48 5.25 39.99
C ALA A 9 15.29 4.36 39.59
N MET A 10 14.38 4.07 40.54
CA MET A 10 13.16 3.30 40.25
C MET A 10 12.22 4.02 39.27
N LEU A 11 12.11 5.35 39.36
CA LEU A 11 11.32 6.14 38.41
C LEU A 11 11.93 6.14 37.00
N VAL A 12 13.26 6.24 36.87
CA VAL A 12 13.95 6.16 35.57
C VAL A 12 13.80 4.78 34.96
N VAL A 13 13.91 3.72 35.77
CA VAL A 13 13.67 2.35 35.32
C VAL A 13 12.20 2.16 34.89
N ALA A 14 11.23 2.63 35.69
CA ALA A 14 9.82 2.52 35.34
C ALA A 14 9.46 3.32 34.07
N PHE A 15 10.01 4.53 33.92
CA PHE A 15 9.83 5.34 32.72
C PHE A 15 10.52 4.73 31.50
N GLY A 16 11.73 4.17 31.66
CA GLY A 16 12.42 3.42 30.61
C GLY A 16 11.66 2.17 30.17
N VAL A 17 11.09 1.43 31.12
CA VAL A 17 10.21 0.28 30.84
C VAL A 17 8.92 0.73 30.15
N PHE A 18 8.29 1.83 30.58
CA PHE A 18 7.10 2.38 29.94
C PHE A 18 7.39 2.85 28.50
N LEU A 19 8.51 3.56 28.29
CA LEU A 19 8.94 3.98 26.95
C LEU A 19 9.26 2.78 26.05
N TYR A 20 9.95 1.75 26.56
CA TYR A 20 10.23 0.52 25.83
C TYR A 20 8.94 -0.22 25.42
N ASN A 21 8.00 -0.41 26.35
CA ASN A 21 6.71 -1.05 26.05
C ASN A 21 5.85 -0.21 25.10
N SER A 22 5.92 1.13 25.19
CA SER A 22 5.21 2.00 24.27
C SER A 22 5.73 1.89 22.83
N HIS A 23 7.03 1.68 22.61
CA HIS A 23 7.60 1.48 21.27
C HIS A 23 7.01 0.26 20.54
N GLU A 24 6.71 -0.83 21.25
CA GLU A 24 6.09 -2.02 20.65
C GLU A 24 4.60 -1.82 20.29
N THR A 25 3.90 -0.89 20.95
CA THR A 25 2.48 -0.61 20.67
C THR A 25 2.20 0.31 19.47
N TYR A 26 3.23 0.86 18.81
CA TYR A 26 3.07 1.80 17.68
C TYR A 26 3.18 1.17 16.27
N GLY A 27 3.40 -0.15 16.14
CA GLY A 27 3.32 -0.87 14.85
C GLY A 27 1.89 -1.31 14.56
N GLN A 28 1.17 -0.60 13.70
CA GLN A 28 -0.30 -0.67 13.55
C GLN A 28 -0.87 -1.99 12.96
N ILE A 29 -0.12 -3.08 12.89
CA ILE A 29 -0.60 -4.45 12.62
C ILE A 29 0.31 -5.41 13.40
N PHE A 30 -0.26 -6.31 14.22
CA PHE A 30 0.48 -7.19 15.14
C PHE A 30 1.74 -7.83 14.52
N GLY A 31 2.93 -7.39 14.96
CA GLY A 31 4.21 -8.00 14.60
C GLY A 31 4.83 -7.59 13.26
N TYR A 32 4.22 -6.67 12.50
CA TYR A 32 4.72 -6.27 11.18
C TYR A 32 5.33 -4.86 11.18
N GLN A 33 6.46 -4.71 10.50
CA GLN A 33 7.24 -3.49 10.38
C GLN A 33 6.99 -2.78 9.03
N PRO A 34 6.55 -1.49 9.04
CA PRO A 34 6.43 -0.69 7.84
C PRO A 34 7.76 -0.61 7.08
N ASN A 35 7.67 -0.54 5.75
CA ASN A 35 8.78 -0.54 4.80
C ASN A 35 9.64 -1.81 4.75
N VAL A 36 9.56 -2.69 5.74
CA VAL A 36 10.16 -4.03 5.71
C VAL A 36 9.15 -5.02 5.13
N ASP A 37 8.07 -5.30 5.87
CA ASP A 37 7.08 -6.30 5.49
C ASP A 37 6.12 -5.80 4.40
N TYR A 38 5.77 -4.52 4.45
CA TYR A 38 4.86 -3.89 3.49
C TYR A 38 5.29 -2.46 3.15
N PRO A 39 4.92 -1.94 1.97
CA PRO A 39 5.16 -0.54 1.61
C PRO A 39 4.35 0.42 2.47
N ALA A 40 5.02 1.48 2.95
CA ALA A 40 4.42 2.53 3.76
C ALA A 40 4.82 3.91 3.22
N TYR A 41 4.61 4.12 1.92
CA TYR A 41 4.68 5.43 1.29
C TYR A 41 3.62 6.35 1.91
N ASP A 42 3.99 7.61 2.13
CA ASP A 42 3.14 8.71 2.59
C ASP A 42 2.51 9.50 1.44
N LYS A 43 3.14 9.42 0.26
CA LYS A 43 2.71 10.03 -1.00
C LYS A 43 3.17 9.17 -2.17
N ILE A 44 2.54 9.39 -3.33
CA ILE A 44 2.94 8.74 -4.57
C ILE A 44 4.35 9.22 -4.96
N PRO A 45 5.33 8.31 -5.14
CA PRO A 45 6.68 8.68 -5.56
C PRO A 45 6.68 9.37 -6.93
N SER A 46 7.57 10.35 -7.10
CA SER A 46 7.82 10.95 -8.42
C SER A 46 8.74 10.07 -9.24
N GLY A 47 8.55 10.05 -10.57
CA GLY A 47 9.47 9.36 -11.48
C GLY A 47 9.12 7.91 -11.76
N LEU A 48 7.93 7.43 -11.36
CA LEU A 48 7.43 6.09 -11.67
C LEU A 48 7.46 5.82 -13.18
N THR A 49 7.79 4.59 -13.54
CA THR A 49 7.94 4.15 -14.93
C THR A 49 6.63 3.72 -15.59
N PHE A 50 5.59 3.41 -14.79
CA PHE A 50 4.30 2.96 -15.29
C PHE A 50 3.63 3.96 -16.25
N ARG A 51 3.11 3.48 -17.39
CA ARG A 51 2.38 4.28 -18.38
C ARG A 51 1.16 3.50 -18.91
N CYS A 52 0.11 4.24 -19.28
CA CYS A 52 -1.10 3.68 -19.89
C CYS A 52 -1.01 3.43 -21.42
N ALA A 53 0.03 3.94 -22.10
CA ALA A 53 0.07 4.00 -23.56
C ALA A 53 -0.07 2.63 -24.27
N ASP A 54 0.47 1.57 -23.67
CA ASP A 54 0.45 0.21 -24.24
C ASP A 54 -0.49 -0.73 -23.47
N ARG A 55 -1.49 -0.17 -22.80
CA ARG A 55 -2.40 -0.90 -21.92
C ARG A 55 -3.85 -0.58 -22.26
N GLN A 56 -4.73 -1.56 -22.06
CA GLN A 56 -6.17 -1.33 -22.18
C GLN A 56 -6.64 -0.37 -21.06
N PRO A 57 -7.81 0.26 -21.22
CA PRO A 57 -8.41 1.03 -20.14
C PRO A 57 -8.70 0.14 -18.94
N GLY A 58 -8.39 0.60 -17.72
CA GLY A 58 -8.56 -0.22 -16.53
C GLY A 58 -7.72 0.20 -15.33
N TYR A 59 -7.61 -0.71 -14.36
CA TYR A 59 -6.91 -0.49 -13.10
C TYR A 59 -5.66 -1.36 -13.01
N TYR A 60 -4.54 -0.79 -12.60
CA TYR A 60 -3.25 -1.44 -12.66
C TYR A 60 -2.48 -1.26 -11.35
N ALA A 61 -2.12 -2.37 -10.70
CA ALA A 61 -1.19 -2.38 -9.58
C ALA A 61 0.20 -1.92 -10.05
N ASP A 62 0.86 -1.02 -9.31
CA ASP A 62 2.24 -0.63 -9.61
C ASP A 62 3.23 -1.48 -8.83
N ILE A 63 3.86 -2.45 -9.53
CA ILE A 63 4.86 -3.33 -8.93
C ILE A 63 6.13 -2.60 -8.47
N GLU A 64 6.46 -1.43 -9.06
CA GLU A 64 7.62 -0.61 -8.67
C GLU A 64 7.47 -0.09 -7.22
N THR A 65 6.23 0.13 -6.79
CA THR A 65 5.89 0.62 -5.44
C THR A 65 5.44 -0.51 -4.50
N ARG A 66 5.75 -1.77 -4.84
CA ARG A 66 5.23 -2.96 -4.15
C ARG A 66 3.70 -2.94 -4.04
N CYS A 67 3.04 -2.47 -5.09
CA CYS A 67 1.59 -2.39 -5.23
C CYS A 67 0.87 -1.45 -4.25
N GLN A 68 1.58 -0.59 -3.49
CA GLN A 68 0.87 0.42 -2.69
C GLN A 68 0.27 1.51 -3.58
N VAL A 69 0.94 1.85 -4.69
CA VAL A 69 0.37 2.70 -5.72
C VAL A 69 -0.36 1.84 -6.74
N TRP A 70 -1.45 2.38 -7.27
CA TRP A 70 -2.14 1.84 -8.43
C TRP A 70 -2.55 2.95 -9.37
N HIS A 71 -2.75 2.59 -10.63
CA HIS A 71 -3.06 3.50 -11.72
C HIS A 71 -4.41 3.19 -12.34
N TRP A 72 -5.14 4.24 -12.69
CA TRP A 72 -6.36 4.18 -13.46
C TRP A 72 -6.10 4.75 -14.85
N CYS A 73 -6.15 3.89 -15.86
CA CYS A 73 -6.05 4.25 -17.27
C CYS A 73 -7.45 4.42 -17.87
N LEU A 74 -7.71 5.60 -18.45
CA LEU A 74 -8.95 5.89 -19.17
C LEU A 74 -8.85 5.52 -20.66
N PRO A 75 -9.99 5.31 -21.36
CA PRO A 75 -10.03 5.11 -22.82
C PRO A 75 -9.35 6.21 -23.63
N THR A 76 -9.31 7.43 -23.10
CA THR A 76 -8.62 8.58 -23.68
C THR A 76 -7.09 8.53 -23.55
N GLY A 77 -6.55 7.56 -22.81
CA GLY A 77 -5.12 7.45 -22.49
C GLY A 77 -4.68 8.26 -21.27
N TYR A 78 -5.58 9.06 -20.67
CA TYR A 78 -5.28 9.75 -19.41
C TYR A 78 -5.08 8.77 -18.26
N MET A 79 -4.15 9.10 -17.37
CA MET A 79 -3.78 8.30 -16.21
C MET A 79 -4.03 9.07 -14.92
N PHE A 80 -4.66 8.41 -13.96
CA PHE A 80 -4.69 8.84 -12.57
C PHE A 80 -3.91 7.84 -11.71
N SER A 81 -3.28 8.32 -10.66
CA SER A 81 -2.53 7.47 -9.72
C SER A 81 -3.07 7.67 -8.32
N PHE A 82 -3.16 6.58 -7.57
CA PHE A 82 -3.72 6.57 -6.23
C PHE A 82 -2.82 5.76 -5.30
N LEU A 83 -2.88 6.09 -4.01
CA LEU A 83 -2.11 5.42 -2.97
C LEU A 83 -3.08 4.67 -2.05
N CYS A 84 -2.84 3.38 -1.85
CA CYS A 84 -3.54 2.58 -0.85
C CYS A 84 -3.13 3.02 0.58
N PRO A 85 -4.05 2.96 1.55
CA PRO A 85 -3.75 3.23 2.95
C PRO A 85 -2.61 2.37 3.49
N ASN A 86 -1.96 2.86 4.55
CA ASN A 86 -0.85 2.16 5.19
C ASN A 86 -1.28 0.75 5.67
N GLY A 87 -0.47 -0.27 5.36
CA GLY A 87 -0.80 -1.67 5.65
C GLY A 87 -1.68 -2.37 4.59
N THR A 88 -2.02 -1.70 3.50
CA THR A 88 -2.75 -2.29 2.37
C THR A 88 -2.02 -2.06 1.05
N VAL A 89 -2.27 -2.93 0.07
CA VAL A 89 -1.75 -2.83 -1.29
C VAL A 89 -2.85 -3.18 -2.28
N PHE A 90 -2.71 -2.74 -3.52
CA PHE A 90 -3.72 -2.95 -4.54
C PHE A 90 -3.75 -4.41 -4.99
N ASN A 91 -4.89 -5.06 -4.74
CA ASN A 91 -5.17 -6.42 -5.19
C ASN A 91 -5.69 -6.38 -6.62
N GLN A 92 -4.84 -6.72 -7.59
CA GLN A 92 -5.19 -6.67 -9.00
C GLN A 92 -6.41 -7.55 -9.35
N ALA A 93 -6.56 -8.72 -8.71
CA ALA A 93 -7.64 -9.67 -8.98
C ALA A 93 -9.03 -9.15 -8.58
N TYR A 94 -9.11 -8.22 -7.63
CA TYR A 94 -10.38 -7.67 -7.14
C TYR A 94 -10.51 -6.17 -7.39
N ARG A 95 -9.42 -5.50 -7.82
CA ARG A 95 -9.33 -4.05 -8.06
C ARG A 95 -9.62 -3.21 -6.82
N VAL A 96 -9.18 -3.69 -5.66
CA VAL A 96 -9.35 -2.99 -4.37
C VAL A 96 -8.03 -2.93 -3.63
N CYS A 97 -7.87 -1.96 -2.73
CA CYS A 97 -6.81 -2.06 -1.72
C CYS A 97 -7.20 -3.12 -0.69
N ASP A 98 -6.36 -4.14 -0.54
CA ASP A 98 -6.55 -5.25 0.41
C ASP A 98 -5.32 -5.32 1.33
N TRP A 99 -5.43 -6.08 2.42
CA TRP A 99 -4.30 -6.33 3.30
C TRP A 99 -3.14 -6.93 2.50
N TRP A 100 -1.93 -6.41 2.72
CA TRP A 100 -0.76 -6.85 1.97
C TRP A 100 -0.49 -8.36 2.05
N THR A 101 -0.93 -9.02 3.13
CA THR A 101 -0.86 -10.47 3.32
C THR A 101 -1.75 -11.26 2.36
N ASN A 102 -2.77 -10.64 1.79
CA ASN A 102 -3.72 -11.25 0.86
C ASN A 102 -3.30 -11.07 -0.60
N VAL A 103 -2.24 -10.30 -0.88
CA VAL A 103 -1.87 -9.89 -2.23
C VAL A 103 -0.47 -10.37 -2.57
N ASN A 104 -0.36 -11.20 -3.61
CA ASN A 104 0.92 -11.53 -4.22
C ASN A 104 1.30 -10.46 -5.24
N CYS A 105 1.88 -9.35 -4.77
CA CYS A 105 2.17 -8.18 -5.62
C CYS A 105 2.99 -8.51 -6.89
N PRO A 106 4.08 -9.31 -6.84
CA PRO A 106 4.83 -9.71 -8.03
C PRO A 106 4.01 -10.41 -9.12
N GLU A 107 2.89 -11.05 -8.78
CA GLU A 107 2.00 -11.71 -9.75
C GLU A 107 0.93 -10.78 -10.31
N SER A 108 0.85 -9.53 -9.85
CA SER A 108 -0.19 -8.58 -10.27
C SER A 108 -0.20 -8.37 -11.79
N GLU A 109 0.96 -8.32 -12.45
CA GLU A 109 1.01 -8.10 -13.90
C GLU A 109 0.33 -9.22 -14.70
N ALA A 110 0.43 -10.47 -14.21
CA ALA A 110 -0.24 -11.61 -14.84
C ALA A 110 -1.78 -11.52 -14.75
N MET A 111 -2.29 -10.70 -13.82
CA MET A 111 -3.73 -10.49 -13.61
C MET A 111 -4.25 -9.23 -14.31
N TYR A 112 -3.43 -8.49 -15.05
CA TYR A 112 -3.88 -7.28 -15.75
C TYR A 112 -4.97 -7.53 -16.79
N SER A 113 -5.07 -8.74 -17.33
CA SER A 113 -6.14 -9.15 -18.25
C SER A 113 -7.52 -9.11 -17.59
N ILE A 114 -7.61 -9.04 -16.27
CA ILE A 114 -8.91 -8.88 -15.62
C ILE A 114 -9.62 -7.64 -16.14
N ASN A 115 -8.88 -6.58 -16.50
CA ASN A 115 -9.42 -5.31 -17.05
C ASN A 115 -10.19 -5.47 -18.36
N ASP A 116 -10.16 -6.64 -18.99
CA ASP A 116 -10.85 -6.91 -20.24
C ASP A 116 -12.38 -6.85 -20.12
N ASP A 117 -12.98 -6.81 -18.92
CA ASP A 117 -14.43 -6.58 -18.72
C ASP A 117 -14.79 -5.08 -18.54
N LEU A 118 -13.80 -4.20 -18.35
CA LEU A 118 -14.04 -2.79 -18.08
C LEU A 118 -14.23 -2.00 -19.37
N TYR A 119 -14.99 -0.92 -19.26
CA TYR A 119 -15.24 0.00 -20.37
C TYR A 119 -15.85 -0.70 -21.60
N ARG A 120 -16.78 -1.63 -21.37
CA ARG A 120 -17.52 -2.30 -22.46
C ARG A 120 -19.02 -2.10 -22.37
N ASP A 121 -19.67 -2.04 -23.52
CA ASP A 121 -21.13 -2.08 -23.64
C ASP A 121 -21.66 -3.52 -23.52
N VAL A 122 -22.98 -3.72 -23.67
CA VAL A 122 -23.60 -5.05 -23.56
C VAL A 122 -23.27 -5.96 -24.74
N GLU A 123 -22.78 -5.39 -25.84
CA GLU A 123 -22.28 -6.08 -27.03
C GLU A 123 -20.77 -6.37 -26.95
N GLY A 124 -20.05 -5.87 -25.94
CA GLY A 124 -18.62 -6.06 -25.73
C GLY A 124 -17.71 -5.05 -26.44
N ASN A 125 -18.26 -4.02 -27.08
CA ASN A 125 -17.49 -2.95 -27.70
C ASN A 125 -16.94 -2.00 -26.63
N LEU A 126 -15.78 -1.42 -26.89
CA LEU A 126 -15.20 -0.42 -25.98
C LEU A 126 -16.05 0.84 -25.96
N ILE A 127 -16.47 1.28 -24.76
CA ILE A 127 -17.10 2.58 -24.55
C ILE A 127 -16.01 3.65 -24.55
N VAL A 128 -15.78 4.21 -25.72
CA VAL A 128 -14.95 5.40 -25.89
C VAL A 128 -15.90 6.59 -25.82
N GLY A 129 -15.76 7.38 -24.74
CA GLY A 129 -16.43 8.68 -24.63
C GLY A 129 -15.86 9.69 -25.59
#